data_AF-A0AAV3NPC6-F1
#
_entry.id   AF-A0AAV3NPC6-F1
#
_cell.length_a   1.000
_cell.length_b   1.000
_cell.length_c   1.000
_cell.angle_alpha   90.00
_cell.angle_beta   90.00
_cell.angle_gamma   90.00
#
_symmetry.space_group_name_H-M   'P 1'
#
loop_
_entity.id
_entity.type
_entity.pdbx_description
1 polymer ?
#
loop_
_entity_poly.entity_id
_entity_poly.type
_entity_poly.pdbx_seq_one_letter_code
_entity_poly.pdbx_strand_id
1 'polypeptide(L)'
;MKVNQKDSDKIFWDPMKNVGGVGGNNSQNKSLPKLMIWLILFVSATYVVYTIKLLTTSRSCEDDIFRHHGTKMPILVDKNVINGTLGSYSGRNRSLSEGEMSRIEKKTGLEHIVFGIAASSKLWSKRKSYIKLWWKPELKMRGIVWLDSKVKNYPNEKGLLPELRISEDTSKFSYKNKQGHRSAIRISRIVSETLRLGMENVRWFVMGDDDTVFVTDNLVRVLNKYDHNQYYYIGSSSESHLQNIYFSYGMAYGGGGFAISYPLAKALVKMQDRCIQRYPVLYGSDDRMQACMAELGVPLTREVGFHQYDVYGNLFGLLAAHPVAPLVTLHHLDVVEPIFPNATRVEALQRLTIPIKLDSAGLMQQSICYDKDKSWTVSVSWGFAIQVFRGVLSPREVEMPSRTFLNWYRRADYTAYAFNTRPVMRNICQKPFVFYMTKAKMNHSLEETVSHYTRHRVPHPVCKWKMADPAEVDLVEVHKKPDPHLWDRSPRRSCCRIMSSTKKKIVVDVGHCREGEVSEITSQ
;
A
#
# COMPACT_ATOMS: atom_id res chain seq x y z
N MET A 1 -9.14 7.98 44.76
CA MET A 1 -7.81 8.37 44.23
C MET A 1 -7.90 8.49 42.72
N LYS A 2 -7.66 9.69 42.18
CA LYS A 2 -7.75 10.00 40.74
C LYS A 2 -6.63 9.28 39.98
N VAL A 3 -6.99 8.33 39.12
CA VAL A 3 -6.05 7.67 38.20
C VAL A 3 -5.99 8.48 36.91
N ASN A 4 -4.78 8.95 36.58
CA ASN A 4 -4.50 9.74 35.40
C ASN A 4 -4.76 8.95 34.12
N GLN A 5 -5.65 9.48 33.27
CA GLN A 5 -6.12 8.91 32.01
C GLN A 5 -5.16 9.16 30.83
N LYS A 6 -3.94 9.66 31.09
CA LYS A 6 -3.08 10.28 30.07
C LYS A 6 -1.94 9.41 29.53
N ASP A 7 -1.64 8.27 30.15
CA ASP A 7 -0.47 7.45 29.78
C ASP A 7 -0.79 6.18 28.98
N SER A 8 -2.06 5.79 28.82
CA SER A 8 -2.38 4.43 28.34
C SER A 8 -2.45 4.25 26.82
N ASP A 9 -2.53 5.34 26.05
CA ASP A 9 -2.54 5.31 24.58
C ASP A 9 -1.13 5.35 23.97
N LYS A 10 -0.10 5.59 24.80
CA LYS A 10 1.32 5.54 24.39
C LYS A 10 1.91 4.13 24.34
N ILE A 11 1.24 3.15 24.94
CA ILE A 11 1.91 1.92 25.41
C ILE A 11 2.02 0.84 24.33
N PHE A 12 1.25 0.92 23.24
CA PHE A 12 1.27 -0.14 22.23
C PHE A 12 2.28 0.11 21.10
N TRP A 13 2.65 1.37 20.81
CA TRP A 13 3.30 1.72 19.53
C TRP A 13 4.30 2.88 19.62
N ASP A 14 5.07 2.98 20.72
CA ASP A 14 6.13 3.99 20.80
C ASP A 14 7.28 3.65 19.82
N PRO A 15 7.77 4.61 19.02
CA PRO A 15 8.93 4.41 18.16
C PRO A 15 10.17 4.08 19.00
N MET A 16 10.98 3.12 18.54
CA MET A 16 12.30 2.80 19.11
C MET A 16 13.12 4.08 19.32
N LYS A 17 13.36 4.49 20.59
CA LYS A 17 14.24 5.62 20.90
C LYS A 17 15.70 5.15 20.85
N ASN A 18 16.53 5.86 20.09
CA ASN A 18 17.98 5.68 20.08
C ASN A 18 18.57 5.84 21.49
N VAL A 19 19.25 4.82 21.99
CA VAL A 19 20.19 4.96 23.11
C VAL A 19 21.59 4.72 22.54
N GLY A 20 22.32 5.82 22.36
CA GLY A 20 23.70 5.81 21.88
C GLY A 20 24.26 7.23 21.91
N GLY A 21 24.77 7.63 23.08
CA GLY A 21 25.38 8.95 23.29
C GLY A 21 25.81 9.12 24.74
N VAL A 22 26.94 8.50 25.09
CA VAL A 22 27.63 8.68 26.37
C VAL A 22 28.09 10.13 26.48
N GLY A 23 27.73 10.79 27.56
CA GLY A 23 28.22 12.13 27.91
C GLY A 23 29.69 12.10 28.33
N GLY A 24 30.41 13.15 27.97
CA GLY A 24 31.76 13.43 28.45
C GLY A 24 32.00 14.94 28.46
N ASN A 25 32.14 15.49 29.67
CA ASN A 25 32.42 16.90 29.95
C ASN A 25 33.95 17.16 29.98
N ASN A 26 34.34 18.38 29.63
CA ASN A 26 35.61 19.09 29.93
C ASN A 26 36.96 18.56 29.40
N SER A 27 37.59 19.36 28.53
CA SER A 27 38.65 20.32 28.94
C SER A 27 39.30 20.95 27.71
N GLN A 28 39.46 22.28 27.74
CA GLN A 28 40.22 23.02 26.73
C GLN A 28 41.71 22.68 26.86
N ASN A 29 42.31 22.13 25.80
CA ASN A 29 43.76 22.06 25.65
C ASN A 29 44.18 22.83 24.39
N LYS A 30 44.89 23.94 24.61
CA LYS A 30 45.50 24.80 23.58
C LYS A 30 46.72 24.12 22.95
N SER A 31 46.51 23.06 22.16
CA SER A 31 47.53 22.48 21.26
C SER A 31 46.97 21.92 19.95
N LEU A 32 45.65 21.95 19.75
CA LEU A 32 44.93 21.42 18.60
C LEU A 32 45.33 21.94 17.20
N PRO A 33 45.70 23.22 16.96
CA PRO A 33 45.91 23.68 15.59
C PRO A 33 47.17 23.08 14.95
N LYS A 34 48.24 22.82 15.72
CA LYS A 34 49.48 22.22 15.17
C LYS A 34 49.29 20.75 14.81
N LEU A 35 48.52 20.01 15.61
CA LEU A 35 48.28 18.59 15.40
C LEU A 35 47.30 18.35 14.24
N MET A 36 46.30 19.23 14.06
CA MET A 36 45.44 19.21 12.88
C MET A 36 46.18 19.53 11.58
N ILE A 37 47.13 20.49 11.59
CA ILE A 37 47.95 20.78 10.41
C ILE A 37 48.80 19.57 10.02
N TRP A 38 49.42 18.89 11.00
CA TRP A 38 50.19 17.67 10.74
C TRP A 38 49.32 16.52 10.22
N LEU A 39 48.10 16.36 10.75
CA LEU A 39 47.14 15.37 10.27
C LEU A 39 46.73 15.65 8.81
N ILE A 40 46.43 16.91 8.48
CA ILE A 40 46.05 17.32 7.12
C ILE A 40 47.21 17.08 6.14
N LEU A 41 48.44 17.42 6.53
CA LEU A 41 49.63 17.16 5.71
C LEU A 41 49.85 15.65 5.50
N PHE A 42 49.67 14.84 6.54
CA PHE A 42 49.82 13.39 6.44
C PHE A 42 48.74 12.74 5.55
N VAL A 43 47.48 13.15 5.69
CA VAL A 43 46.39 12.66 4.83
C VAL A 43 46.59 13.13 3.39
N SER A 44 47.04 14.37 3.17
CA SER A 44 47.32 14.88 1.83
C SER A 44 48.48 14.14 1.18
N ALA A 45 49.57 13.86 1.91
CA ALA A 45 50.72 13.11 1.41
C ALA A 45 50.35 11.67 1.04
N THR A 46 49.55 11.00 1.87
CA THR A 46 49.06 9.64 1.56
C THR A 46 48.13 9.63 0.35
N TYR A 47 47.31 10.66 0.16
CA TYR A 47 46.46 10.80 -1.03
C TYR A 47 47.27 11.05 -2.30
N VAL A 48 48.33 11.87 -2.24
CA VAL A 48 49.27 12.10 -3.34
C VAL A 48 50.01 10.81 -3.70
N VAL A 49 50.51 10.07 -2.72
CA VAL A 49 51.16 8.77 -2.97
C VAL A 49 50.17 7.78 -3.59
N TYR A 50 48.93 7.73 -3.10
CA TYR A 50 47.89 6.88 -3.68
C TYR A 50 47.56 7.24 -5.12
N THR A 51 47.40 8.53 -5.44
CA THR A 51 47.13 9.01 -6.81
C THR A 51 48.32 8.78 -7.74
N ILE A 52 49.56 9.00 -7.29
CA ILE A 52 50.76 8.62 -8.07
C ILE A 52 50.78 7.11 -8.29
N LYS A 53 50.44 6.30 -7.29
CA LYS A 53 50.36 4.85 -7.45
C LYS A 53 49.27 4.46 -8.46
N LEU A 54 48.12 5.12 -8.45
CA LEU A 54 47.03 4.90 -9.40
C LEU A 54 47.43 5.29 -10.84
N LEU A 55 48.15 6.41 -11.00
CA LEU A 55 48.64 6.91 -12.28
C LEU A 55 49.84 6.11 -12.82
N THR A 56 50.63 5.49 -11.94
CA THR A 56 51.76 4.61 -12.33
C THR A 56 51.33 3.15 -12.49
N THR A 57 50.15 2.75 -12.00
CA THR A 57 49.57 1.41 -12.19
C THR A 57 48.44 1.36 -13.21
N SER A 58 48.17 2.45 -13.94
CA SER A 58 47.32 2.40 -15.13
C SER A 58 48.05 1.65 -16.25
N ARG A 59 47.91 0.32 -16.26
CA ARG A 59 48.19 -0.49 -17.44
C ARG A 59 47.21 -0.09 -18.54
N SER A 60 47.74 0.07 -19.75
CA SER A 60 47.01 0.23 -20.99
C SER A 60 45.98 -0.91 -21.17
N CYS A 61 44.70 -0.56 -21.27
CA CYS A 61 43.71 -1.43 -21.89
C CYS A 61 43.56 -0.99 -23.35
N GLU A 62 44.50 -1.38 -24.19
CA GLU A 62 44.33 -1.51 -25.63
C GLU A 62 44.52 -3.01 -25.93
N ASP A 63 43.40 -3.71 -26.14
CA ASP A 63 43.09 -4.33 -27.44
C ASP A 63 41.89 -5.29 -27.35
N ASP A 64 40.98 -5.09 -28.31
CA ASP A 64 40.07 -6.05 -28.96
C ASP A 64 39.09 -6.92 -28.14
N ILE A 65 37.84 -6.43 -28.02
CA ILE A 65 36.63 -7.28 -27.93
C ILE A 65 35.58 -6.83 -28.97
N PHE A 66 36.02 -6.47 -30.17
CA PHE A 66 35.12 -6.35 -31.32
C PHE A 66 35.77 -6.89 -32.58
N ARG A 67 35.91 -8.23 -32.68
CA ARG A 67 35.73 -8.98 -33.95
C ARG A 67 35.84 -10.50 -33.78
N HIS A 68 34.76 -11.17 -34.23
CA HIS A 68 34.65 -12.55 -34.70
C HIS A 68 34.94 -13.74 -33.76
N HIS A 69 33.86 -14.39 -33.32
CA HIS A 69 33.50 -15.70 -33.89
C HIS A 69 32.03 -16.03 -33.63
N GLY A 70 31.28 -16.23 -34.72
CA GLY A 70 29.93 -16.74 -34.68
C GLY A 70 29.94 -18.23 -34.36
N THR A 71 29.19 -18.60 -33.33
CA THR A 71 28.72 -19.98 -33.12
C THR A 71 27.20 -19.94 -33.12
N LYS A 72 26.64 -20.48 -34.21
CA LYS A 72 25.22 -20.77 -34.40
C LYS A 72 24.77 -21.79 -33.36
N MET A 73 23.72 -21.47 -32.59
CA MET A 73 22.88 -22.47 -31.93
C MET A 73 21.84 -22.96 -32.94
N PRO A 74 21.59 -24.28 -33.07
CA PRO A 74 20.67 -24.80 -34.07
C PRO A 74 19.21 -24.60 -33.61
N ILE A 75 18.48 -23.76 -34.34
CA ILE A 75 17.03 -23.77 -34.34
C ILE A 75 16.62 -24.92 -35.26
N LEU A 76 16.10 -26.00 -34.66
CA LEU A 76 15.37 -27.04 -35.37
C LEU A 76 14.06 -26.44 -35.90
N VAL A 77 14.10 -25.91 -37.12
CA VAL A 77 12.92 -25.62 -37.92
C VAL A 77 12.63 -26.87 -38.73
N ASP A 78 11.61 -27.62 -38.32
CA ASP A 78 11.09 -28.74 -39.11
C ASP A 78 10.38 -28.15 -40.35
N LYS A 79 11.07 -28.24 -41.49
CA LYS A 79 10.53 -27.91 -42.81
C LYS A 79 9.89 -29.16 -43.36
N ASN A 80 8.60 -29.35 -43.08
CA ASN A 80 7.74 -30.14 -43.93
C ASN A 80 6.37 -29.49 -44.04
N VAL A 81 5.84 -29.54 -45.26
CA VAL A 81 4.51 -29.12 -45.70
C VAL A 81 4.40 -27.65 -46.17
N ILE A 82 5.02 -27.37 -47.31
CA ILE A 82 4.37 -26.54 -48.34
C ILE A 82 3.91 -27.49 -49.44
N ASN A 83 2.61 -27.77 -49.49
CA ASN A 83 1.86 -27.99 -50.73
C ASN A 83 0.36 -27.82 -50.44
N GLY A 84 -0.30 -27.09 -51.34
CA GLY A 84 -1.51 -26.32 -51.08
C GLY A 84 -2.80 -27.10 -50.86
N THR A 85 -3.82 -26.37 -50.43
CA THR A 85 -5.09 -26.24 -51.17
C THR A 85 -5.96 -25.17 -50.50
N LEU A 86 -6.49 -24.27 -51.32
CA LEU A 86 -7.58 -23.37 -51.00
C LEU A 86 -8.84 -24.23 -50.78
N GLY A 87 -9.34 -24.30 -49.55
CA GLY A 87 -10.48 -25.15 -49.20
C GLY A 87 -11.29 -24.57 -48.04
N SER A 88 -12.43 -23.98 -48.40
CA SER A 88 -13.65 -23.71 -47.61
C SER A 88 -13.61 -24.00 -46.10
N TYR A 89 -13.74 -22.95 -45.29
CA TYR A 89 -14.14 -23.06 -43.87
C TYR A 89 -15.52 -23.72 -43.78
N SER A 90 -15.54 -25.03 -43.53
CA SER A 90 -16.72 -25.74 -43.02
C SER A 90 -16.43 -26.18 -41.60
N GLY A 91 -17.33 -25.82 -40.69
CA GLY A 91 -17.19 -26.01 -39.26
C GLY A 91 -16.96 -27.46 -38.85
N ARG A 92 -15.96 -27.67 -37.99
CA ARG A 92 -15.87 -28.87 -37.15
C ARG A 92 -15.78 -28.42 -35.70
N ASN A 93 -16.89 -28.57 -34.99
CA ASN A 93 -16.95 -28.56 -33.54
C ASN A 93 -16.04 -29.67 -33.01
N ARG A 94 -14.84 -29.31 -32.55
CA ARG A 94 -14.09 -30.16 -31.62
C ARG A 94 -14.73 -29.97 -30.24
N SER A 95 -15.58 -30.91 -29.85
CA SER A 95 -15.99 -31.07 -28.46
C SER A 95 -14.76 -31.40 -27.62
N LEU A 96 -14.35 -30.45 -26.78
CA LEU A 96 -13.38 -30.69 -25.71
C LEU A 96 -13.90 -31.84 -24.83
N SER A 97 -13.05 -32.82 -24.55
CA SER A 97 -13.43 -33.94 -23.70
C SER A 97 -13.72 -33.47 -22.26
N GLU A 98 -14.68 -34.10 -21.59
CA GLU A 98 -15.07 -33.79 -20.20
C GLU A 98 -13.91 -33.87 -19.19
N GLY A 99 -12.80 -34.55 -19.55
CA GLY A 99 -11.58 -34.62 -18.75
C GLY A 99 -10.76 -33.32 -18.73
N GLU A 100 -10.74 -32.55 -19.83
CA GLU A 100 -10.02 -31.27 -19.92
C GLU A 100 -10.82 -30.09 -19.35
N MET A 101 -12.15 -30.22 -19.28
CA MET A 101 -13.03 -29.26 -18.60
C MET A 101 -12.84 -29.28 -17.06
N SER A 102 -12.22 -30.35 -16.52
CA SER A 102 -12.05 -30.57 -15.07
C SER A 102 -10.88 -29.80 -14.43
N ARG A 103 -10.13 -28.98 -15.18
CA ARG A 103 -9.04 -28.13 -14.65
C ARG A 103 -9.11 -26.66 -15.04
N ILE A 104 -10.29 -26.12 -15.34
CA ILE A 104 -10.48 -24.68 -15.13
C ILE A 104 -10.64 -24.50 -13.61
N GLU A 105 -9.51 -24.40 -12.91
CA GLU A 105 -9.51 -24.12 -11.48
C GLU A 105 -10.29 -22.82 -11.25
N LYS A 106 -11.46 -22.92 -10.59
CA LYS A 106 -12.33 -21.76 -10.35
C LYS A 106 -11.50 -20.65 -9.71
N LYS A 107 -11.61 -19.41 -10.19
CA LYS A 107 -10.96 -18.23 -9.58
C LYS A 107 -11.28 -18.16 -8.07
N THR A 108 -10.33 -17.66 -7.30
CA THR A 108 -10.49 -17.44 -5.86
C THR A 108 -11.61 -16.43 -5.62
N GLY A 109 -12.53 -16.77 -4.73
CA GLY A 109 -13.61 -15.91 -4.22
C GLY A 109 -13.50 -15.68 -2.72
N LEU A 110 -14.39 -14.87 -2.14
CA LEU A 110 -14.40 -14.59 -0.69
C LEU A 110 -14.63 -15.85 0.15
N GLU A 111 -15.41 -16.79 -0.37
CA GLU A 111 -15.68 -18.10 0.20
C GLU A 111 -14.43 -18.99 0.27
N HIS A 112 -13.32 -18.62 -0.37
CA HIS A 112 -12.04 -19.33 -0.32
C HIS A 112 -11.04 -18.69 0.66
N ILE A 113 -11.39 -17.55 1.26
CA ILE A 113 -10.54 -16.77 2.17
C ILE A 113 -11.06 -16.93 3.60
N VAL A 114 -10.14 -17.02 4.57
CA VAL A 114 -10.46 -16.98 6.00
C VAL A 114 -9.68 -15.86 6.67
N PHE A 115 -10.39 -14.91 7.28
CA PHE A 115 -9.79 -13.78 7.98
C PHE A 115 -9.46 -14.14 9.44
N GLY A 116 -8.21 -13.94 9.85
CA GLY A 116 -7.78 -13.96 11.25
C GLY A 116 -7.53 -12.54 11.72
N ILE A 117 -8.46 -11.97 12.50
CA ILE A 117 -8.41 -10.57 12.93
C ILE A 117 -7.82 -10.51 14.34
N ALA A 118 -6.69 -9.81 14.48
CA ALA A 118 -6.08 -9.58 15.78
C ALA A 118 -6.79 -8.44 16.51
N ALA A 119 -7.34 -8.73 17.70
CA ALA A 119 -8.01 -7.73 18.51
C ALA A 119 -7.49 -7.74 19.96
N SER A 120 -7.69 -6.64 20.67
CA SER A 120 -7.57 -6.59 22.12
C SER A 120 -8.93 -6.32 22.75
N SER A 121 -9.24 -7.08 23.80
CA SER A 121 -10.43 -6.89 24.62
C SER A 121 -10.56 -5.47 25.17
N LYS A 122 -9.43 -4.78 25.42
CA LYS A 122 -9.40 -3.38 25.89
C LYS A 122 -9.92 -2.39 24.84
N LEU A 123 -9.59 -2.60 23.56
CA LEU A 123 -9.91 -1.69 22.46
C LEU A 123 -11.15 -2.13 21.66
N TRP A 124 -11.62 -3.35 21.90
CA TRP A 124 -12.70 -3.99 21.15
C TRP A 124 -13.97 -3.16 21.04
N SER A 125 -14.41 -2.54 22.14
CA SER A 125 -15.64 -1.73 22.17
C SER A 125 -15.61 -0.58 21.17
N LYS A 126 -14.43 0.02 20.95
CA LYS A 126 -14.19 1.12 20.01
C LYS A 126 -13.95 0.61 18.59
N ARG A 127 -13.04 -0.36 18.44
CA ARG A 127 -12.50 -0.77 17.13
C ARG A 127 -13.37 -1.72 16.33
N LYS A 128 -14.27 -2.47 16.97
CA LYS A 128 -15.25 -3.33 16.26
C LYS A 128 -16.09 -2.57 15.22
N SER A 129 -16.24 -1.25 15.38
CA SER A 129 -16.94 -0.40 14.41
C SER A 129 -16.26 -0.36 13.04
N TYR A 130 -14.93 -0.47 12.97
CA TYR A 130 -14.19 -0.53 11.70
C TYR A 130 -14.46 -1.83 10.96
N ILE A 131 -14.49 -2.96 11.69
CA ILE A 131 -14.77 -4.30 11.12
C ILE A 131 -16.17 -4.33 10.48
N LYS A 132 -17.17 -3.74 11.14
CA LYS A 132 -18.56 -3.66 10.63
C LYS A 132 -18.67 -2.94 9.28
N LEU A 133 -17.68 -2.14 8.87
CA LEU A 133 -17.71 -1.41 7.61
C LEU A 133 -17.40 -2.28 6.39
N TRP A 134 -16.59 -3.33 6.58
CA TRP A 134 -16.10 -4.17 5.48
C TRP A 134 -16.51 -5.64 5.62
N TRP A 135 -16.93 -6.08 6.81
CA TRP A 135 -17.49 -7.40 7.01
C TRP A 135 -18.89 -7.52 6.40
N LYS A 136 -19.07 -8.49 5.50
CA LYS A 136 -20.29 -8.72 4.71
C LYS A 136 -20.89 -10.09 5.08
N PRO A 137 -21.71 -10.20 6.14
CA PRO A 137 -22.29 -11.47 6.56
C PRO A 137 -23.22 -12.09 5.50
N GLU A 138 -23.86 -11.27 4.67
CA GLU A 138 -24.69 -11.69 3.53
C GLU A 138 -23.91 -12.47 2.47
N LEU A 139 -22.59 -12.22 2.35
CA LEU A 139 -21.70 -12.96 1.45
C LEU A 139 -21.08 -14.19 2.12
N LYS A 140 -21.52 -14.56 3.34
CA LYS A 140 -21.00 -15.68 4.12
C LYS A 140 -19.47 -15.65 4.26
N MET A 141 -18.92 -14.45 4.46
CA MET A 141 -17.50 -14.29 4.73
C MET A 141 -17.08 -15.15 5.94
N ARG A 142 -15.85 -15.67 5.88
CA ARG A 142 -15.32 -16.58 6.90
C ARG A 142 -14.20 -15.90 7.66
N GLY A 143 -14.25 -15.90 8.98
CA GLY A 143 -13.21 -15.26 9.77
C GLY A 143 -13.49 -15.31 11.26
N ILE A 144 -12.41 -15.09 12.02
CA ILE A 144 -12.37 -15.17 13.47
C ILE A 144 -11.68 -13.91 13.98
N VAL A 145 -12.28 -13.27 14.98
CA VAL A 145 -11.63 -12.25 15.80
C VAL A 145 -10.97 -12.94 16.98
N TRP A 146 -9.64 -12.84 17.06
CA TRP A 146 -8.83 -13.45 18.12
C TRP A 146 -8.47 -12.41 19.19
N LEU A 147 -9.02 -12.63 20.38
CA LEU A 147 -8.91 -11.76 21.55
C LEU A 147 -7.95 -12.33 22.60
N ASP A 148 -7.41 -11.44 23.42
CA ASP A 148 -6.64 -11.78 24.63
C ASP A 148 -7.52 -12.19 25.82
N SER A 149 -8.77 -11.70 25.90
CA SER A 149 -9.71 -12.06 26.97
C SER A 149 -11.17 -11.89 26.54
N LYS A 150 -12.11 -12.39 27.35
CA LYS A 150 -13.55 -12.32 27.06
C LYS A 150 -14.05 -10.87 27.03
N VAL A 151 -14.90 -10.56 26.06
CA VAL A 151 -15.55 -9.25 25.90
C VAL A 151 -17.07 -9.37 26.00
N LYS A 152 -17.74 -8.26 26.29
CA LYS A 152 -19.21 -8.20 26.25
C LYS A 152 -19.67 -8.38 24.80
N ASN A 153 -20.53 -9.38 24.59
CA ASN A 153 -21.20 -9.63 23.32
C ASN A 153 -22.66 -9.17 23.45
N TYR A 154 -23.11 -8.33 22.53
CA TYR A 154 -24.46 -7.78 22.57
C TYR A 154 -25.36 -8.51 21.55
N PRO A 155 -26.59 -8.92 21.92
CA PRO A 155 -27.46 -9.68 21.02
C PRO A 155 -27.76 -9.00 19.69
N ASN A 156 -27.84 -7.66 19.68
CA ASN A 156 -28.06 -6.84 18.48
C ASN A 156 -26.84 -6.78 17.53
N GLU A 157 -25.68 -7.28 17.96
CA GLU A 157 -24.48 -7.37 17.12
C GLU A 157 -24.25 -8.77 16.57
N LYS A 158 -25.11 -9.73 16.94
CA LYS A 158 -25.02 -11.12 16.49
C LYS A 158 -25.17 -11.17 14.97
N GLY A 159 -24.16 -11.73 14.29
CA GLY A 159 -24.12 -11.84 12.83
C GLY A 159 -23.56 -10.61 12.10
N LEU A 160 -23.36 -9.47 12.78
CA LEU A 160 -22.74 -8.27 12.17
C LEU A 160 -21.21 -8.28 12.24
N LEU A 161 -20.64 -9.22 12.98
CA LEU A 161 -19.21 -9.37 13.23
C LEU A 161 -18.81 -10.83 13.02
N PRO A 162 -17.53 -11.09 12.71
CA PRO A 162 -16.99 -12.45 12.69
C PRO A 162 -17.07 -13.09 14.08
N GLU A 163 -16.90 -14.42 14.13
CA GLU A 163 -16.91 -15.17 15.38
C GLU A 163 -15.78 -14.69 16.31
N LEU A 164 -16.08 -14.55 17.61
CA LEU A 164 -15.09 -14.14 18.60
C LEU A 164 -14.48 -15.37 19.27
N ARG A 165 -13.14 -15.46 19.30
CA ARG A 165 -12.40 -16.50 20.02
C ARG A 165 -11.30 -15.91 20.89
N ILE A 166 -10.91 -16.65 21.91
CA ILE A 166 -9.76 -16.31 22.75
C ILE A 166 -8.56 -17.09 22.24
N SER A 167 -7.43 -16.42 22.06
CA SER A 167 -6.18 -17.10 21.68
C SER A 167 -5.75 -18.12 22.72
N GLU A 168 -5.08 -19.18 22.26
CA GLU A 168 -4.49 -20.19 23.16
C GLU A 168 -3.48 -19.58 24.16
N ASP A 169 -3.24 -20.31 25.26
CA ASP A 169 -2.22 -19.90 26.23
C ASP A 169 -0.81 -19.93 25.61
N THR A 170 -0.08 -18.84 25.85
CA THR A 170 1.28 -18.62 25.36
C THR A 170 2.31 -18.54 26.50
N SER A 171 1.93 -18.88 27.74
CA SER A 171 2.82 -18.89 28.92
C SER A 171 4.12 -19.67 28.69
N LYS A 172 4.08 -20.78 27.95
CA LYS A 172 5.23 -21.63 27.62
C LYS A 172 6.33 -20.95 26.79
N PHE A 173 6.06 -19.82 26.14
CA PHE A 173 7.04 -19.14 25.29
C PHE A 173 7.81 -18.06 26.07
N SER A 174 9.14 -18.01 25.91
CA SER A 174 9.93 -16.92 26.49
C SER A 174 9.71 -15.61 25.72
N TYR A 175 9.66 -14.49 26.44
CA TYR A 175 9.62 -13.15 25.86
C TYR A 175 10.65 -12.27 26.57
N LYS A 176 11.67 -11.83 25.83
CA LYS A 176 12.85 -11.13 26.39
C LYS A 176 13.01 -9.69 25.87
N ASN A 177 12.20 -9.27 24.90
CA ASN A 177 12.23 -7.90 24.40
C ASN A 177 11.68 -6.94 25.47
N LYS A 178 12.42 -5.88 25.79
CA LYS A 178 12.05 -4.92 26.85
C LYS A 178 11.11 -3.80 26.38
N GLN A 179 10.98 -3.59 25.07
CA GLN A 179 10.22 -2.49 24.49
C GLN A 179 8.86 -2.92 23.96
N GLY A 180 8.74 -4.13 23.42
CA GLY A 180 7.46 -4.64 22.92
C GLY A 180 6.60 -5.29 24.01
N HIS A 181 5.42 -5.79 23.63
CA HIS A 181 4.49 -6.45 24.52
C HIS A 181 4.38 -7.96 24.27
N ARG A 182 4.25 -8.76 25.34
CA ARG A 182 4.15 -10.24 25.27
C ARG A 182 2.98 -10.73 24.42
N SER A 183 1.92 -9.95 24.28
CA SER A 183 0.77 -10.27 23.41
C SER A 183 1.16 -10.49 21.95
N ALA A 184 2.32 -9.98 21.50
CA ALA A 184 2.88 -10.26 20.18
C ALA A 184 2.98 -11.77 19.88
N ILE A 185 3.23 -12.60 20.91
CA ILE A 185 3.33 -14.06 20.74
C ILE A 185 1.98 -14.63 20.30
N ARG A 186 0.88 -14.30 20.99
CA ARG A 186 -0.45 -14.80 20.59
C ARG A 186 -0.87 -14.29 19.22
N ILE A 187 -0.57 -13.03 18.89
CA ILE A 187 -0.94 -12.42 17.61
C ILE A 187 -0.22 -13.14 16.46
N SER A 188 1.07 -13.45 16.62
CA SER A 188 1.82 -14.22 15.62
C SER A 188 1.22 -15.60 15.33
N ARG A 189 0.53 -16.22 16.31
CA ARG A 189 -0.06 -17.56 16.17
C ARG A 189 -1.45 -17.57 15.52
N ILE A 190 -2.05 -16.42 15.24
CA ILE A 190 -3.43 -16.33 14.72
C ILE A 190 -3.66 -17.16 13.46
N VAL A 191 -2.73 -17.14 12.49
CA VAL A 191 -2.87 -17.93 11.26
C VAL A 191 -2.88 -19.42 11.57
N SER A 192 -1.98 -19.88 12.44
CA SER A 192 -1.91 -21.28 12.87
C SER A 192 -3.13 -21.71 13.68
N GLU A 193 -3.60 -20.86 14.60
CA GLU A 193 -4.80 -21.12 15.40
C GLU A 193 -6.05 -21.18 14.51
N THR A 194 -6.14 -20.32 13.50
CA THR A 194 -7.23 -20.31 12.51
C THR A 194 -7.18 -21.56 11.62
N LEU A 195 -6.01 -21.99 11.17
CA LEU A 195 -5.85 -23.22 10.39
C LEU A 195 -6.32 -24.47 11.17
N ARG A 196 -6.03 -24.54 12.47
CA ARG A 196 -6.43 -25.67 13.33
C ARG A 196 -7.94 -25.83 13.49
N LEU A 197 -8.72 -24.82 13.11
CA LEU A 197 -10.18 -24.93 13.06
C LEU A 197 -10.68 -25.89 11.98
N GLY A 198 -9.81 -26.31 11.05
CA GLY A 198 -10.14 -27.37 10.10
C GLY A 198 -11.18 -26.97 9.05
N MET A 199 -11.30 -25.67 8.73
CA MET A 199 -12.22 -25.19 7.71
C MET A 199 -11.86 -25.77 6.34
N GLU A 200 -12.87 -26.25 5.62
CA GLU A 200 -12.72 -26.84 4.30
C GLU A 200 -12.63 -25.78 3.19
N ASN A 201 -12.07 -26.16 2.05
CA ASN A 201 -11.97 -25.33 0.84
C ASN A 201 -11.36 -23.93 1.12
N VAL A 202 -10.30 -23.88 1.93
CA VAL A 202 -9.54 -22.65 2.20
C VAL A 202 -8.35 -22.59 1.26
N ARG A 203 -8.18 -21.45 0.60
CA ARG A 203 -7.03 -21.16 -0.27
C ARG A 203 -6.07 -20.17 0.38
N TRP A 204 -6.60 -19.23 1.14
CA TRP A 204 -5.85 -18.14 1.75
C TRP A 204 -6.30 -17.87 3.19
N PHE A 205 -5.34 -17.71 4.09
CA PHE A 205 -5.54 -17.10 5.39
C PHE A 205 -5.09 -15.65 5.32
N VAL A 206 -5.96 -14.73 5.72
CA VAL A 206 -5.67 -13.28 5.68
C VAL A 206 -5.65 -12.76 7.10
N MET A 207 -4.54 -12.15 7.50
CA MET A 207 -4.37 -11.51 8.79
C MET A 207 -4.58 -10.01 8.66
N GLY A 208 -5.19 -9.39 9.67
CA GLY A 208 -5.25 -7.95 9.86
C GLY A 208 -5.57 -7.59 11.31
N ASP A 209 -5.37 -6.33 11.69
CA ASP A 209 -5.72 -5.83 13.02
C ASP A 209 -7.18 -5.36 13.09
N ASP A 210 -7.68 -5.14 14.30
CA ASP A 210 -9.05 -4.67 14.54
C ASP A 210 -9.32 -3.22 14.10
N ASP A 211 -8.28 -2.48 13.70
CA ASP A 211 -8.34 -1.19 13.03
C ASP A 211 -7.83 -1.20 11.58
N THR A 212 -7.70 -2.38 10.97
CA THR A 212 -7.49 -2.56 9.53
C THR A 212 -8.82 -2.61 8.79
N VAL A 213 -8.98 -1.80 7.74
CA VAL A 213 -10.16 -1.82 6.87
C VAL A 213 -9.80 -2.40 5.51
N PHE A 214 -10.47 -3.48 5.11
CA PHE A 214 -10.23 -4.17 3.85
C PHE A 214 -11.19 -3.71 2.74
N VAL A 215 -10.65 -3.43 1.55
CA VAL A 215 -11.40 -3.40 0.29
C VAL A 215 -11.43 -4.82 -0.26
N THR A 216 -12.43 -5.55 0.21
CA THR A 216 -12.51 -7.01 0.13
C THR A 216 -12.46 -7.56 -1.31
N ASP A 217 -13.04 -6.86 -2.27
CA ASP A 217 -13.03 -7.25 -3.69
C ASP A 217 -11.64 -7.05 -4.31
N ASN A 218 -10.91 -6.02 -3.87
CA ASN A 218 -9.54 -5.76 -4.33
C ASN A 218 -8.55 -6.77 -3.76
N LEU A 219 -8.74 -7.21 -2.51
CA LEU A 219 -8.01 -8.34 -1.95
C LEU A 219 -8.19 -9.59 -2.82
N VAL A 220 -9.42 -9.92 -3.20
CA VAL A 220 -9.70 -11.06 -4.09
C VAL A 220 -8.98 -10.91 -5.43
N ARG A 221 -9.00 -9.72 -6.05
CA ARG A 221 -8.27 -9.45 -7.30
C ARG A 221 -6.77 -9.69 -7.16
N VAL A 222 -6.18 -9.23 -6.07
CA VAL A 222 -4.75 -9.45 -5.79
C VAL A 222 -4.43 -10.93 -5.63
N LEU A 223 -5.20 -11.66 -4.83
CA LEU A 223 -4.96 -13.08 -4.58
C LEU A 223 -5.15 -13.97 -5.82
N ASN A 224 -6.00 -13.55 -6.77
CA ASN A 224 -6.19 -14.25 -8.05
C ASN A 224 -4.98 -14.16 -8.99
N LYS A 225 -3.99 -13.32 -8.72
CA LYS A 225 -2.74 -13.27 -9.48
C LYS A 225 -1.82 -14.47 -9.20
N TYR A 226 -2.03 -15.17 -8.09
CA TYR A 226 -1.10 -16.14 -7.54
C TYR A 226 -1.73 -17.54 -7.48
N ASP A 227 -0.95 -18.56 -7.82
CA ASP A 227 -1.34 -19.96 -7.63
C ASP A 227 -1.38 -20.29 -6.13
N HIS A 228 -2.58 -20.41 -5.58
CA HIS A 228 -2.82 -20.68 -4.17
C HIS A 228 -2.30 -22.05 -3.68
N ASN A 229 -1.89 -22.93 -4.60
CA ASN A 229 -1.26 -24.21 -4.28
C ASN A 229 0.26 -24.08 -4.01
N GLN A 230 0.86 -22.92 -4.24
CA GLN A 230 2.27 -22.64 -3.94
C GLN A 230 2.45 -21.90 -2.62
N TYR A 231 3.71 -21.71 -2.19
CA TYR A 231 4.04 -20.96 -0.98
C TYR A 231 4.10 -19.46 -1.26
N TYR A 232 3.05 -18.77 -0.83
CA TYR A 232 2.96 -17.31 -0.90
C TYR A 232 2.70 -16.69 0.47
N TYR A 233 3.53 -15.69 0.80
CA TYR A 233 3.37 -14.73 1.88
C TYR A 233 3.24 -13.33 1.24
N ILE A 234 2.01 -12.82 1.13
CA ILE A 234 1.68 -11.62 0.35
C ILE A 234 1.30 -10.48 1.30
N GLY A 235 1.87 -9.31 1.09
CA GLY A 235 1.53 -8.10 1.86
C GLY A 235 2.44 -6.95 1.46
N SER A 236 2.65 -5.97 2.35
CA SER A 236 3.61 -4.88 2.09
C SER A 236 4.42 -4.53 3.32
N SER A 237 5.57 -3.91 3.07
CA SER A 237 6.38 -3.24 4.07
C SER A 237 5.73 -1.92 4.51
N SER A 238 6.21 -1.33 5.60
CA SER A 238 5.77 -0.03 6.09
C SER A 238 6.15 1.11 5.13
N GLU A 239 5.33 2.17 5.12
CA GLU A 239 5.63 3.45 4.50
C GLU A 239 6.85 4.16 5.14
N SER A 240 7.24 3.75 6.36
CA SER A 240 8.38 4.29 7.09
C SER A 240 9.68 3.52 6.80
N HIS A 241 10.65 4.22 6.21
CA HIS A 241 11.97 3.67 5.87
C HIS A 241 12.69 3.12 7.11
N LEU A 242 12.62 3.86 8.22
CA LEU A 242 13.27 3.47 9.48
C LEU A 242 12.61 2.23 10.09
N GLN A 243 11.28 2.13 10.04
CA GLN A 243 10.59 0.92 10.52
C GLN A 243 11.08 -0.30 9.75
N ASN A 244 11.19 -0.21 8.41
CA ASN A 244 11.67 -1.31 7.58
C ASN A 244 13.14 -1.69 7.84
N ILE A 245 13.99 -0.73 8.21
CA ILE A 245 15.38 -1.01 8.63
C ILE A 245 15.42 -1.73 9.98
N TYR A 246 14.64 -1.27 10.96
CA TYR A 246 14.66 -1.83 12.31
C TYR A 246 14.04 -3.23 12.38
N PHE A 247 13.03 -3.50 11.56
CA PHE A 247 12.35 -4.78 11.50
C PHE A 247 12.80 -5.58 10.29
N SER A 248 12.20 -5.37 9.11
CA SER A 248 12.69 -5.96 7.87
C SER A 248 11.94 -5.40 6.66
N TYR A 249 12.64 -5.20 5.54
CA TYR A 249 12.00 -5.02 4.23
C TYR A 249 11.32 -6.28 3.69
N GLY A 250 11.64 -7.45 4.25
CA GLY A 250 11.02 -8.73 3.94
C GLY A 250 9.85 -9.09 4.87
N MET A 251 9.37 -8.17 5.71
CA MET A 251 8.23 -8.36 6.60
C MET A 251 6.98 -7.73 6.00
N ALA A 252 5.88 -8.49 5.93
CA ALA A 252 4.57 -7.87 5.80
C ALA A 252 4.14 -7.33 7.17
N TYR A 253 3.80 -6.05 7.23
CA TYR A 253 3.29 -5.45 8.46
C TYR A 253 1.84 -5.89 8.68
N GLY A 254 1.55 -6.41 9.87
CA GLY A 254 0.28 -7.05 10.24
C GLY A 254 -0.89 -6.07 10.24
N GLY A 255 -0.66 -4.82 10.65
CA GLY A 255 -1.65 -3.77 10.59
C GLY A 255 -2.06 -3.42 9.15
N GLY A 256 -1.12 -3.42 8.21
CA GLY A 256 -1.38 -3.31 6.78
C GLY A 256 -2.09 -4.55 6.22
N GLY A 257 -2.09 -5.65 6.96
CA GLY A 257 -2.65 -6.93 6.57
C GLY A 257 -1.74 -7.73 5.65
N PHE A 258 -1.87 -9.05 5.70
CA PHE A 258 -1.15 -9.95 4.81
C PHE A 258 -1.94 -11.24 4.56
N ALA A 259 -1.62 -11.94 3.48
CA ALA A 259 -2.20 -13.21 3.11
C ALA A 259 -1.13 -14.32 3.09
N ILE A 260 -1.51 -15.50 3.58
CA ILE A 260 -0.72 -16.72 3.54
C ILE A 260 -1.52 -17.79 2.80
N SER A 261 -0.93 -18.33 1.74
CA SER A 261 -1.47 -19.49 1.02
C SER A 261 -1.70 -20.70 1.94
N TYR A 262 -2.72 -21.50 1.65
CA TYR A 262 -3.07 -22.67 2.48
C TYR A 262 -1.90 -23.67 2.67
N PRO A 263 -1.12 -24.04 1.63
CA PRO A 263 0.05 -24.91 1.81
C PRO A 263 1.13 -24.30 2.71
N LEU A 264 1.37 -22.99 2.62
CA LEU A 264 2.31 -22.30 3.49
C LEU A 264 1.82 -22.26 4.94
N ALA A 265 0.53 -22.03 5.19
CA ALA A 265 -0.05 -22.11 6.53
C ALA A 265 0.15 -23.50 7.16
N LYS A 266 -0.02 -24.57 6.36
CA LYS A 266 0.26 -25.96 6.78
C LYS A 266 1.73 -26.20 7.12
N ALA A 267 2.66 -25.55 6.42
CA ALA A 267 4.08 -25.61 6.76
C ALA A 267 4.39 -24.83 8.05
N LEU A 268 3.85 -23.61 8.16
CA LEU A 268 4.00 -22.74 9.31
C LEU A 268 3.55 -23.43 10.61
N VAL A 269 2.35 -24.00 10.66
CA VAL A 269 1.81 -24.59 11.90
C VAL A 269 2.68 -25.72 12.47
N LYS A 270 3.42 -26.43 11.62
CA LYS A 270 4.32 -27.54 12.03
C LYS A 270 5.60 -27.05 12.71
N MET A 271 5.99 -25.79 12.49
CA MET A 271 7.28 -25.26 12.94
C MET A 271 7.18 -23.99 13.78
N GLN A 272 6.06 -23.26 13.73
CA GLN A 272 5.92 -21.91 14.30
C GLN A 272 6.23 -21.86 15.80
N ASP A 273 5.72 -22.81 16.59
CA ASP A 273 5.99 -22.84 18.03
C ASP A 273 7.51 -22.96 18.31
N ARG A 274 8.25 -23.76 17.53
CA ARG A 274 9.72 -23.88 17.67
C ARG A 274 10.44 -22.62 17.19
N CYS A 275 9.94 -21.99 16.12
CA CYS A 275 10.45 -20.71 15.62
C CYS A 275 10.31 -19.61 16.69
N ILE A 276 9.12 -19.45 17.29
CA ILE A 276 8.87 -18.46 18.35
C ILE A 276 9.81 -18.66 19.54
N GLN A 277 10.10 -19.92 19.93
CA GLN A 277 11.03 -20.24 21.01
C GLN A 277 12.48 -19.83 20.70
N ARG A 278 12.91 -19.93 19.44
CA ARG A 278 14.25 -19.50 19.00
C ARG A 278 14.42 -17.97 19.02
N TYR A 279 13.33 -17.23 18.84
CA TYR A 279 13.36 -15.77 18.71
C TYR A 279 12.62 -15.03 19.85
N PRO A 280 13.02 -15.22 21.13
CA PRO A 280 12.33 -14.57 22.25
C PRO A 280 12.60 -13.05 22.33
N VAL A 281 13.61 -12.56 21.61
CA VAL A 281 14.05 -11.15 21.62
C VAL A 281 13.35 -10.26 20.60
N LEU A 282 12.60 -10.84 19.65
CA LEU A 282 11.91 -10.07 18.61
C LEU A 282 10.81 -9.19 19.21
N TYR A 283 10.51 -8.07 18.56
CA TYR A 283 9.63 -7.05 19.12
C TYR A 283 8.15 -7.45 18.97
N GLY A 284 7.68 -7.56 17.74
CA GLY A 284 6.25 -7.67 17.42
C GLY A 284 5.83 -9.06 16.96
N SER A 285 4.55 -9.20 16.63
CA SER A 285 4.02 -10.40 15.98
C SER A 285 4.59 -10.57 14.58
N ASP A 286 4.72 -9.47 13.86
CA ASP A 286 5.04 -9.47 12.43
C ASP A 286 6.51 -9.81 12.21
N ASP A 287 7.36 -9.31 13.12
CA ASP A 287 8.80 -9.63 13.22
C ASP A 287 8.99 -11.15 13.40
N ARG A 288 8.18 -11.77 14.27
CA ARG A 288 8.17 -13.23 14.46
C ARG A 288 7.65 -13.97 13.24
N MET A 289 6.60 -13.46 12.60
CA MET A 289 6.08 -14.03 11.37
C MET A 289 7.15 -14.03 10.28
N GLN A 290 7.83 -12.90 10.08
CA GLN A 290 8.93 -12.78 9.12
C GLN A 290 10.07 -13.74 9.44
N ALA A 291 10.48 -13.87 10.71
CA ALA A 291 11.51 -14.82 11.11
C ALA A 291 11.12 -16.27 10.76
N CYS A 292 9.86 -16.65 11.01
CA CYS A 292 9.39 -17.99 10.63
C CYS A 292 9.28 -18.18 9.12
N MET A 293 8.92 -17.14 8.36
CA MET A 293 8.94 -17.19 6.88
C MET A 293 10.36 -17.34 6.34
N ALA A 294 11.34 -16.66 6.96
CA ALA A 294 12.75 -16.80 6.60
C ALA A 294 13.27 -18.22 6.84
N GLU A 295 12.91 -18.86 7.95
CA GLU A 295 13.26 -20.28 8.19
C GLU A 295 12.57 -21.25 7.21
N LEU A 296 11.37 -20.90 6.73
CA LEU A 296 10.69 -21.65 5.67
C LEU A 296 11.25 -21.35 4.28
N GLY A 297 12.15 -20.38 4.14
CA GLY A 297 12.72 -19.96 2.85
C GLY A 297 11.71 -19.24 1.94
N VAL A 298 10.64 -18.66 2.50
CA VAL A 298 9.58 -17.98 1.72
C VAL A 298 9.71 -16.47 1.86
N PRO A 299 10.00 -15.74 0.76
CA PRO A 299 10.12 -14.29 0.81
C PRO A 299 8.75 -13.60 0.81
N LEU A 300 8.75 -12.33 1.23
CA LEU A 300 7.60 -11.45 1.05
C LEU A 300 7.32 -11.21 -0.43
N THR A 301 6.11 -11.53 -0.87
CA THR A 301 5.55 -11.10 -2.14
C THR A 301 4.89 -9.74 -1.94
N ARG A 302 5.53 -8.68 -2.45
CA ARG A 302 5.12 -7.31 -2.15
C ARG A 302 3.98 -6.83 -3.05
N GLU A 303 2.87 -6.45 -2.42
CA GLU A 303 1.70 -5.84 -3.06
C GLU A 303 1.46 -4.46 -2.44
N VAL A 304 1.73 -3.40 -3.21
CA VAL A 304 1.80 -2.01 -2.70
C VAL A 304 0.44 -1.40 -2.30
N GLY A 305 -0.66 -2.13 -2.48
CA GLY A 305 -2.00 -1.74 -2.04
C GLY A 305 -2.34 -2.12 -0.59
N PHE A 306 -1.46 -2.88 0.08
CA PHE A 306 -1.56 -3.11 1.52
C PHE A 306 -0.85 -1.96 2.24
N HIS A 307 -1.58 -1.21 3.07
CA HIS A 307 -1.07 0.00 3.71
C HIS A 307 -1.07 -0.09 5.22
N GLN A 308 0.12 0.00 5.80
CA GLN A 308 0.35 0.10 7.23
C GLN A 308 0.15 1.55 7.74
N TYR A 309 0.43 2.54 6.90
CA TYR A 309 0.53 3.96 7.23
C TYR A 309 1.12 4.23 8.61
N ASP A 310 2.36 3.78 8.83
CA ASP A 310 3.20 4.24 9.96
C ASP A 310 3.65 5.69 9.71
N VAL A 311 2.67 6.58 9.66
CA VAL A 311 2.76 8.03 9.49
C VAL A 311 1.75 8.69 10.41
N TYR A 312 1.94 9.98 10.67
CA TYR A 312 1.05 10.79 11.51
C TYR A 312 0.41 11.91 10.70
N GLY A 313 -0.74 12.39 11.18
CA GLY A 313 -1.43 13.54 10.61
C GLY A 313 -2.28 13.16 9.41
N ASN A 314 -2.18 13.94 8.32
CA ASN A 314 -3.13 13.89 7.22
C ASN A 314 -2.65 13.00 6.06
N LEU A 315 -3.37 11.91 5.79
CA LEU A 315 -3.09 10.95 4.71
C LEU A 315 -3.40 11.45 3.29
N PHE A 316 -3.92 12.67 3.14
CA PHE A 316 -4.38 13.22 1.87
C PHE A 316 -3.38 13.01 0.72
N GLY A 317 -2.10 13.33 0.93
CA GLY A 317 -1.09 13.19 -0.10
C GLY A 317 -0.84 11.75 -0.55
N LEU A 318 -0.94 10.77 0.35
CA LEU A 318 -0.79 9.34 0.05
C LEU A 318 -1.99 8.81 -0.72
N LEU A 319 -3.20 9.20 -0.29
CA LEU A 319 -4.44 8.74 -0.90
C LEU A 319 -4.71 9.42 -2.25
N ALA A 320 -4.40 10.71 -2.39
CA ALA A 320 -4.62 11.46 -3.63
C ALA A 320 -3.64 11.10 -4.75
N ALA A 321 -2.49 10.50 -4.40
CA ALA A 321 -1.47 10.01 -5.31
C ALA A 321 -1.18 8.53 -5.03
N HIS A 322 -2.23 7.74 -4.82
CA HIS A 322 -2.12 6.31 -4.57
C HIS A 322 -1.36 5.63 -5.73
N PRO A 323 -0.46 4.65 -5.45
CA PRO A 323 0.24 3.90 -6.49
C PRO A 323 -0.71 3.24 -7.49
N VAL A 324 -0.21 2.91 -8.68
CA VAL A 324 -0.98 2.19 -9.72
C VAL A 324 -1.14 0.71 -9.33
N ALA A 325 -1.99 0.47 -8.35
CA ALA A 325 -2.31 -0.81 -7.76
C ALA A 325 -3.70 -0.74 -7.13
N PRO A 326 -4.41 -1.87 -6.97
CA PRO A 326 -5.68 -1.87 -6.24
C PRO A 326 -5.44 -1.47 -4.78
N LEU A 327 -6.22 -0.53 -4.24
CA LEU A 327 -6.22 -0.25 -2.80
C LEU A 327 -6.80 -1.47 -2.08
N VAL A 328 -6.02 -2.13 -1.21
CA VAL A 328 -6.45 -3.36 -0.51
C VAL A 328 -6.80 -3.07 0.94
N THR A 329 -5.97 -2.33 1.67
CA THR A 329 -6.19 -2.05 3.09
C THR A 329 -5.88 -0.61 3.46
N LEU A 330 -6.48 -0.17 4.56
CA LEU A 330 -6.14 1.07 5.27
C LEU A 330 -5.92 0.76 6.75
N HIS A 331 -4.77 1.18 7.28
CA HIS A 331 -4.34 1.16 8.67
C HIS A 331 -3.31 2.31 8.82
N HIS A 332 -2.99 2.93 9.95
CA HIS A 332 -3.42 2.80 11.34
C HIS A 332 -4.44 3.90 11.70
N LEU A 333 -5.73 3.64 11.45
CA LEU A 333 -6.79 4.66 11.42
C LEU A 333 -6.91 5.49 12.72
N ASP A 334 -6.60 4.91 13.88
CA ASP A 334 -6.66 5.60 15.18
C ASP A 334 -5.59 6.69 15.37
N VAL A 335 -4.51 6.67 14.58
CA VAL A 335 -3.35 7.58 14.72
C VAL A 335 -3.41 8.74 13.72
N VAL A 336 -4.06 8.52 12.57
CA VAL A 336 -4.17 9.49 11.48
C VAL A 336 -5.45 10.31 11.58
N GLU A 337 -5.49 11.45 10.91
CA GLU A 337 -6.71 12.26 10.76
C GLU A 337 -7.77 11.52 9.91
N PRO A 338 -9.07 11.81 10.10
CA PRO A 338 -10.11 11.33 9.21
C PRO A 338 -9.83 11.70 7.75
N ILE A 339 -10.02 10.76 6.82
CA ILE A 339 -9.70 10.97 5.39
C ILE A 339 -10.59 12.04 4.73
N PHE A 340 -11.81 12.25 5.24
CA PHE A 340 -12.69 13.33 4.81
C PHE A 340 -12.78 14.41 5.89
N PRO A 341 -12.84 15.71 5.50
CA PRO A 341 -13.02 16.79 6.46
C PRO A 341 -14.41 16.74 7.11
N ASN A 342 -14.52 17.33 8.30
CA ASN A 342 -15.78 17.45 9.05
C ASN A 342 -16.50 16.10 9.21
N ALA A 343 -15.75 15.06 9.55
CA ALA A 343 -16.24 13.71 9.78
C ALA A 343 -15.42 13.05 10.87
N THR A 344 -16.03 12.13 11.62
CA THR A 344 -15.27 11.16 12.42
C THR A 344 -14.57 10.15 11.51
N ARG A 345 -13.63 9.38 12.06
CA ARG A 345 -12.93 8.31 11.31
C ARG A 345 -13.91 7.29 10.72
N VAL A 346 -14.89 6.87 11.51
CA VAL A 346 -15.92 5.91 11.09
C VAL A 346 -16.81 6.52 10.01
N GLU A 347 -17.30 7.76 10.19
CA GLU A 347 -18.11 8.45 9.18
C GLU A 347 -17.36 8.64 7.86
N ALA A 348 -16.07 8.99 7.92
CA ALA A 348 -15.23 9.14 6.75
C ALA A 348 -15.10 7.83 5.96
N LEU A 349 -14.91 6.71 6.66
CA LEU A 349 -14.85 5.39 6.05
C LEU A 349 -16.22 4.91 5.54
N GLN A 350 -17.31 5.24 6.24
CA GLN A 350 -18.67 5.01 5.75
C GLN A 350 -18.91 5.73 4.41
N ARG A 351 -18.48 6.99 4.28
CA ARG A 351 -18.53 7.72 3.01
C ARG A 351 -17.71 7.02 1.91
N LEU A 352 -16.53 6.48 2.26
CA LEU A 352 -15.69 5.72 1.33
C LEU A 352 -16.35 4.42 0.82
N THR A 353 -17.29 3.83 1.57
CA THR A 353 -18.01 2.63 1.11
C THR A 353 -18.86 2.88 -0.13
N ILE A 354 -19.24 4.13 -0.41
CA ILE A 354 -20.07 4.50 -1.58
C ILE A 354 -19.32 4.19 -2.89
N PRO A 355 -18.13 4.78 -3.17
CA PRO A 355 -17.37 4.46 -4.37
C PRO A 355 -16.86 3.01 -4.38
N ILE A 356 -16.53 2.41 -3.22
CA ILE A 356 -16.15 0.99 -3.12
C ILE A 356 -17.22 0.09 -3.75
N LYS A 357 -18.50 0.34 -3.46
CA LYS A 357 -19.64 -0.45 -3.98
C LYS A 357 -19.90 -0.23 -5.47
N LEU A 358 -19.50 0.92 -6.00
CA LEU A 358 -19.72 1.27 -7.40
C LEU A 358 -18.60 0.71 -8.30
N ASP A 359 -17.35 0.88 -7.90
CA ASP A 359 -16.18 0.36 -8.62
C ASP A 359 -14.95 0.31 -7.71
N SER A 360 -14.82 -0.77 -6.94
CA SER A 360 -13.66 -0.98 -6.06
C SER A 360 -12.32 -1.00 -6.80
N ALA A 361 -12.29 -1.41 -8.07
CA ALA A 361 -11.06 -1.51 -8.84
C ALA A 361 -10.47 -0.12 -9.15
N GLY A 362 -11.31 0.89 -9.40
CA GLY A 362 -10.89 2.26 -9.68
C GLY A 362 -10.65 3.15 -8.44
N LEU A 363 -10.87 2.62 -7.24
CA LEU A 363 -10.78 3.39 -5.99
C LEU A 363 -9.38 3.97 -5.76
N MET A 364 -9.33 5.27 -5.41
CA MET A 364 -8.11 6.07 -5.20
C MET A 364 -7.17 6.16 -6.40
N GLN A 365 -7.53 5.60 -7.56
CA GLN A 365 -6.65 5.65 -8.72
C GLN A 365 -6.51 7.08 -9.22
N GLN A 366 -5.26 7.52 -9.31
CA GLN A 366 -4.92 8.85 -9.78
C GLN A 366 -5.01 8.90 -11.31
N SER A 367 -5.69 9.91 -11.83
CA SER A 367 -5.72 10.27 -13.25
C SER A 367 -5.38 11.77 -13.40
N ILE A 368 -4.60 12.14 -14.41
CA ILE A 368 -4.07 13.50 -14.57
C ILE A 368 -4.45 14.03 -15.95
N CYS A 369 -5.02 15.23 -15.96
CA CYS A 369 -5.48 15.93 -17.15
C CYS A 369 -5.26 17.44 -17.03
N TYR A 370 -5.41 18.13 -18.16
CA TYR A 370 -5.09 19.55 -18.28
C TYR A 370 -6.27 20.33 -18.83
N ASP A 371 -6.53 21.48 -18.24
CA ASP A 371 -7.40 22.51 -18.81
C ASP A 371 -6.51 23.42 -19.64
N LYS A 372 -6.57 23.27 -20.97
CA LYS A 372 -5.68 24.00 -21.88
C LYS A 372 -6.00 25.49 -21.85
N ASP A 373 -7.28 25.85 -21.94
CA ASP A 373 -7.74 27.23 -22.01
C ASP A 373 -7.39 28.02 -20.74
N LYS A 374 -7.49 27.35 -19.58
CA LYS A 374 -7.21 27.97 -18.28
C LYS A 374 -5.78 27.73 -17.78
N SER A 375 -5.01 26.90 -18.49
CA SER A 375 -3.68 26.44 -18.08
C SER A 375 -3.68 25.86 -16.66
N TRP A 376 -4.60 24.94 -16.38
CA TRP A 376 -4.70 24.24 -15.08
C TRP A 376 -4.31 22.77 -15.19
N THR A 377 -3.77 22.24 -14.11
CA THR A 377 -3.59 20.79 -13.94
C THR A 377 -4.69 20.25 -13.02
N VAL A 378 -5.38 19.20 -13.46
CA VAL A 378 -6.42 18.52 -12.69
C VAL A 378 -5.94 17.11 -12.37
N SER A 379 -5.78 16.80 -11.08
CA SER A 379 -5.45 15.47 -10.57
C SER A 379 -6.68 14.88 -9.91
N VAL A 380 -7.20 13.79 -10.45
CA VAL A 380 -8.38 13.08 -9.97
C VAL A 380 -7.94 11.82 -9.22
N SER A 381 -8.23 11.74 -7.92
CA SER A 381 -8.18 10.49 -7.15
C SER A 381 -9.61 10.00 -6.97
N TRP A 382 -10.05 9.08 -7.84
CA TRP A 382 -11.46 8.72 -7.95
C TRP A 382 -11.99 8.08 -6.65
N GLY A 383 -13.16 8.53 -6.21
CA GLY A 383 -13.79 8.12 -4.94
C GLY A 383 -13.29 8.87 -3.71
N PHE A 384 -12.38 9.84 -3.87
CA PHE A 384 -11.78 10.55 -2.74
C PHE A 384 -11.70 12.07 -2.93
N ALA A 385 -10.77 12.53 -3.74
CA ALA A 385 -10.48 13.95 -3.87
C ALA A 385 -9.91 14.33 -5.23
N ILE A 386 -10.10 15.59 -5.60
CA ILE A 386 -9.56 16.19 -6.81
C ILE A 386 -8.73 17.41 -6.41
N GLN A 387 -7.56 17.56 -7.03
CA GLN A 387 -6.72 18.73 -6.89
C GLN A 387 -6.70 19.50 -8.20
N VAL A 388 -7.03 20.79 -8.15
CA VAL A 388 -6.89 21.71 -9.29
C VAL A 388 -5.75 22.68 -8.97
N PHE A 389 -4.69 22.64 -9.78
CA PHE A 389 -3.52 23.48 -9.66
C PHE A 389 -3.54 24.57 -10.73
N ARG A 390 -3.10 25.78 -10.37
CA ARG A 390 -2.71 26.79 -11.36
C ARG A 390 -1.41 26.36 -12.03
N GLY A 391 -1.38 26.42 -13.36
CA GLY A 391 -0.23 26.06 -14.17
C GLY A 391 -0.23 24.59 -14.58
N VAL A 392 0.74 24.28 -15.44
CA VAL A 392 0.92 22.96 -16.05
C VAL A 392 2.01 22.23 -15.28
N LEU A 393 1.61 21.25 -14.46
CA LEU A 393 2.51 20.39 -13.71
C LEU A 393 2.72 19.07 -14.46
N SER A 394 3.95 18.58 -14.49
CA SER A 394 4.24 17.30 -15.13
C SER A 394 3.61 16.12 -14.37
N PRO A 395 3.20 15.03 -15.05
CA PRO A 395 2.70 13.85 -14.36
C PRO A 395 3.71 13.28 -13.36
N ARG A 396 5.02 13.36 -13.69
CA ARG A 396 6.13 12.97 -12.80
C ARG A 396 6.14 13.73 -11.47
N GLU A 397 5.71 14.99 -11.48
CA GLU A 397 5.59 15.77 -10.25
C GLU A 397 4.31 15.44 -9.48
N VAL A 398 3.18 15.34 -10.19
CA VAL A 398 1.85 15.17 -9.59
C VAL A 398 1.66 13.77 -9.00
N GLU A 399 2.34 12.76 -9.53
CA GLU A 399 2.31 11.39 -9.04
C GLU A 399 3.12 11.18 -7.75
N MET A 400 4.01 12.12 -7.41
CA MET A 400 4.69 12.08 -6.12
C MET A 400 3.72 12.56 -5.01
N PRO A 401 3.49 11.76 -3.96
CA PRO A 401 2.69 12.16 -2.82
C PRO A 401 3.19 13.47 -2.20
N SER A 402 2.28 14.43 -2.03
CA SER A 402 2.56 15.65 -1.28
C SER A 402 2.71 15.33 0.20
N ARG A 403 3.75 15.87 0.87
CA ARG A 403 4.00 15.66 2.30
C ARG A 403 2.96 16.37 3.20
N THR A 404 1.74 15.83 3.26
CA THR A 404 0.67 16.25 4.18
C THR A 404 0.71 15.51 5.52
N PHE A 405 1.62 14.55 5.64
CA PHE A 405 1.82 13.66 6.77
C PHE A 405 3.23 13.82 7.35
N LEU A 406 3.40 13.35 8.59
CA LEU A 406 4.69 13.25 9.28
C LEU A 406 5.13 11.79 9.32
N ASN A 407 6.44 11.55 9.44
CA ASN A 407 6.94 10.19 9.61
C ASN A 407 6.56 9.60 10.99
N TRP A 408 6.78 8.29 11.17
CA TRP A 408 6.47 7.59 12.42
C TRP A 408 7.13 8.18 13.68
N TYR A 409 8.26 8.86 13.53
CA TYR A 409 8.98 9.54 14.61
C TYR A 409 8.53 10.99 14.81
N ARG A 410 7.40 11.36 14.20
CA ARG A 410 6.77 12.70 14.21
C ARG A 410 7.70 13.81 13.73
N ARG A 411 8.59 13.50 12.79
CA ARG A 411 9.47 14.45 12.13
C ARG A 411 9.03 14.65 10.68
N ALA A 412 9.22 15.86 10.18
CA ALA A 412 8.97 16.20 8.77
C ALA A 412 10.19 15.89 7.88
N ASP A 413 10.86 14.76 8.13
CA ASP A 413 12.03 14.33 7.38
C ASP A 413 11.61 13.50 6.15
N TYR A 414 11.98 13.97 4.96
CA TYR A 414 11.62 13.32 3.70
C TYR A 414 12.43 12.07 3.39
N THR A 415 13.60 11.90 4.04
CA THR A 415 14.46 10.72 3.86
C THR A 415 13.97 9.51 4.66
N ALA A 416 12.97 9.71 5.52
CA ALA A 416 12.44 8.68 6.40
C ALA A 416 11.30 7.85 5.77
N TYR A 417 10.96 8.06 4.50
CA TYR A 417 9.90 7.34 3.79
C TYR A 417 10.47 6.30 2.83
N ALA A 418 9.79 5.17 2.68
CA ALA A 418 10.20 4.09 1.77
C ALA A 418 9.85 4.36 0.29
N PHE A 419 9.55 5.62 -0.05
CA PHE A 419 9.14 6.09 -1.37
C PHE A 419 9.41 7.60 -1.50
N ASN A 420 9.42 8.09 -2.74
CA ASN A 420 9.63 9.50 -3.02
C ASN A 420 8.40 10.33 -2.64
N THR A 421 8.64 11.48 -2.02
CA THR A 421 7.60 12.45 -1.68
C THR A 421 8.00 13.82 -2.20
N ARG A 422 7.01 14.69 -2.43
CA ARG A 422 7.26 16.10 -2.76
C ARG A 422 6.85 17.02 -1.61
N PRO A 423 7.53 18.16 -1.40
CA PRO A 423 7.05 19.16 -0.45
C PRO A 423 5.62 19.61 -0.81
N VAL A 424 4.88 20.10 0.18
CA VAL A 424 3.73 20.96 -0.10
C VAL A 424 4.19 22.13 -0.99
N MET A 425 3.34 22.56 -1.92
CA MET A 425 3.71 23.54 -2.94
C MET A 425 4.30 24.80 -2.32
N ARG A 426 5.58 25.07 -2.65
CA ARG A 426 6.33 26.23 -2.14
C ARG A 426 5.85 27.52 -2.79
N ASN A 427 5.50 27.46 -4.07
CA ASN A 427 4.88 28.58 -4.75
C ASN A 427 3.43 28.73 -4.27
N ILE A 428 3.17 29.88 -3.69
CA ILE A 428 1.88 30.31 -3.15
C ILE A 428 0.74 30.16 -4.18
N CYS A 429 1.01 30.50 -5.44
CA CYS A 429 0.03 30.41 -6.53
C CYS A 429 -0.32 28.97 -6.93
N GLN A 430 0.61 28.03 -6.72
CA GLN A 430 0.46 26.62 -7.06
C GLN A 430 -0.17 25.80 -5.93
N LYS A 431 -0.52 26.42 -4.79
CA LYS A 431 -1.32 25.75 -3.76
C LYS A 431 -2.61 25.20 -4.42
N PRO A 432 -2.88 23.89 -4.35
CA PRO A 432 -4.02 23.30 -5.02
C PRO A 432 -5.33 23.68 -4.35
N PHE A 433 -6.36 23.89 -5.18
CA PHE A 433 -7.74 23.86 -4.73
C PHE A 433 -8.18 22.40 -4.63
N VAL A 434 -8.61 22.00 -3.43
CA VAL A 434 -9.01 20.63 -3.14
C VAL A 434 -10.53 20.51 -3.17
N PHE A 435 -11.02 19.46 -3.82
CA PHE A 435 -12.44 19.11 -3.89
C PHE A 435 -12.61 17.69 -3.35
N TYR A 436 -13.42 17.49 -2.32
CA TYR A 436 -13.67 16.17 -1.75
C TYR A 436 -14.95 15.57 -2.33
N MET A 437 -14.95 14.26 -2.54
CA MET A 437 -16.13 13.53 -2.97
C MET A 437 -17.27 13.72 -1.95
N THR A 438 -18.43 14.13 -2.44
CA THR A 438 -19.65 14.25 -1.63
C THR A 438 -20.73 13.27 -2.05
N LYS A 439 -20.77 12.89 -3.34
CA LYS A 439 -21.76 11.98 -3.89
C LYS A 439 -21.15 11.14 -5.00
N ALA A 440 -21.57 9.89 -5.11
CA ALA A 440 -21.32 9.05 -6.26
C ALA A 440 -22.55 8.17 -6.50
N LYS A 441 -22.91 7.97 -7.76
CA LYS A 441 -24.05 7.12 -8.16
C LYS A 441 -23.77 6.44 -9.50
N MET A 442 -24.43 5.32 -9.74
CA MET A 442 -24.50 4.73 -11.07
C MET A 442 -25.54 5.49 -11.91
N ASN A 443 -25.18 5.81 -13.15
CA ASN A 443 -26.11 6.21 -14.18
C ASN A 443 -26.41 4.99 -15.05
N HIS A 444 -27.57 4.36 -14.81
CA HIS A 444 -27.94 3.12 -15.47
C HIS A 444 -28.18 3.27 -16.98
N SER A 445 -28.54 4.46 -17.46
CA SER A 445 -28.77 4.70 -18.90
C SER A 445 -27.47 4.71 -19.70
N LEU A 446 -26.36 5.11 -19.09
CA LEU A 446 -25.04 5.23 -19.73
C LEU A 446 -24.04 4.19 -19.23
N GLU A 447 -24.46 3.30 -18.31
CA GLU A 447 -23.61 2.32 -17.63
C GLU A 447 -22.32 2.91 -17.05
N GLU A 448 -22.40 4.13 -16.52
CA GLU A 448 -21.26 4.86 -15.98
C GLU A 448 -21.52 5.34 -14.55
N THR A 449 -20.45 5.53 -13.79
CA THR A 449 -20.52 6.24 -12.51
C THR A 449 -20.44 7.74 -12.74
N VAL A 450 -21.28 8.48 -12.03
CA VAL A 450 -21.22 9.94 -11.94
C VAL A 450 -20.95 10.31 -10.50
N SER A 451 -19.85 11.02 -10.27
CA SER A 451 -19.41 11.44 -8.94
C SER A 451 -19.20 12.96 -8.86
N HIS A 452 -19.55 13.53 -7.71
CA HIS A 452 -19.52 14.96 -7.42
C HIS A 452 -18.51 15.26 -6.31
N TYR A 453 -17.66 16.25 -6.57
CA TYR A 453 -16.62 16.70 -5.66
C TYR A 453 -16.81 18.18 -5.39
N THR A 454 -17.04 18.54 -4.13
CA THR A 454 -17.28 19.94 -3.75
C THR A 454 -16.03 20.56 -3.17
N ARG A 455 -15.87 21.85 -3.41
CA ARG A 455 -14.68 22.58 -2.98
C ARG A 455 -14.54 22.59 -1.46
N HIS A 456 -13.36 22.19 -0.98
CA HIS A 456 -12.95 22.40 0.38
C HIS A 456 -12.51 23.85 0.58
N ARG A 457 -13.36 24.65 1.22
CA ARG A 457 -13.11 26.08 1.41
C ARG A 457 -12.14 26.30 2.57
N VAL A 458 -10.86 26.44 2.21
CA VAL A 458 -9.79 26.89 3.11
C VAL A 458 -9.18 28.20 2.57
N PRO A 459 -8.64 29.06 3.44
CA PRO A 459 -7.94 30.27 3.01
C PRO A 459 -6.87 29.94 1.96
N HIS A 460 -7.05 30.51 0.77
CA HIS A 460 -6.05 30.49 -0.29
C HIS A 460 -5.29 31.81 -0.26
N PRO A 461 -3.96 31.76 -0.29
CA PRO A 461 -3.17 32.96 -0.32
C PRO A 461 -3.37 33.69 -1.65
N VAL A 462 -3.21 35.01 -1.63
CA VAL A 462 -3.36 35.85 -2.83
C VAL A 462 -2.31 35.46 -3.87
N CYS A 463 -2.77 35.11 -5.06
CA CYS A 463 -1.92 34.79 -6.19
C CYS A 463 -1.83 35.99 -7.15
N LYS A 464 -0.62 36.36 -7.56
CA LYS A 464 -0.37 37.49 -8.49
C LYS A 464 -0.28 37.09 -9.96
N TRP A 465 -0.40 35.79 -10.28
CA TRP A 465 -0.35 35.32 -11.66
C TRP A 465 -1.58 35.81 -12.43
N LYS A 466 -1.34 36.42 -13.59
CA LYS A 466 -2.39 36.86 -14.51
C LYS A 466 -2.94 35.67 -15.29
N MET A 467 -3.79 34.88 -14.66
CA MET A 467 -4.41 33.69 -15.26
C MET A 467 -5.77 33.41 -14.62
N ALA A 468 -6.52 32.48 -15.22
CA ALA A 468 -7.80 32.04 -14.67
C ALA A 468 -7.63 31.49 -13.25
N ASP A 469 -8.51 31.90 -12.34
CA ASP A 469 -8.49 31.49 -10.93
C ASP A 469 -9.46 30.31 -10.67
N PRO A 470 -8.98 29.14 -10.21
CA PRO A 470 -9.86 28.04 -9.82
C PRO A 470 -10.76 28.34 -8.60
N ALA A 471 -10.56 29.47 -7.90
CA ALA A 471 -11.36 29.88 -6.75
C ALA A 471 -12.85 30.12 -7.07
N GLU A 472 -13.23 30.25 -8.33
CA GLU A 472 -14.65 30.36 -8.69
C GLU A 472 -15.34 28.99 -8.80
N VAL A 473 -14.57 27.92 -9.01
CA VAL A 473 -15.10 26.55 -9.18
C VAL A 473 -15.61 26.04 -7.85
N ASP A 474 -16.86 25.59 -7.82
CA ASP A 474 -17.50 25.05 -6.61
C ASP A 474 -17.73 23.53 -6.73
N LEU A 475 -17.82 22.99 -7.95
CA LEU A 475 -18.11 21.59 -8.24
C LEU A 475 -17.19 21.02 -9.33
N VAL A 476 -16.67 19.82 -9.09
CA VAL A 476 -16.11 18.97 -10.14
C VAL A 476 -16.97 17.73 -10.27
N GLU A 477 -17.41 17.42 -11.48
CA GLU A 477 -18.18 16.23 -11.82
C GLU A 477 -17.30 15.27 -12.62
N VAL A 478 -17.24 14.01 -12.19
CA VAL A 478 -16.44 12.98 -12.85
C VAL A 478 -17.35 11.88 -13.37
N HIS A 479 -17.29 11.65 -14.67
CA HIS A 479 -17.87 10.51 -15.38
C HIS A 479 -16.81 9.43 -15.50
N LYS A 480 -17.16 8.20 -15.14
CA LYS A 480 -16.24 7.07 -15.23
C LYS A 480 -17.02 5.78 -15.46
N LYS A 481 -16.69 5.05 -16.53
CA LYS A 481 -17.18 3.68 -16.71
C LYS A 481 -16.55 2.75 -15.67
N PRO A 482 -17.33 1.97 -14.90
CA PRO A 482 -16.79 0.92 -14.04
C PRO A 482 -15.97 -0.09 -14.83
N ASP A 483 -14.90 -0.58 -14.24
CA ASP A 483 -14.05 -1.58 -14.88
C ASP A 483 -13.56 -2.62 -13.88
N PRO A 484 -14.35 -3.70 -13.66
CA PRO A 484 -13.99 -4.76 -12.73
C PRO A 484 -12.69 -5.50 -13.10
N HIS A 485 -12.30 -5.44 -14.37
CA HIS A 485 -11.15 -6.12 -14.98
C HIS A 485 -9.94 -5.19 -15.15
N LEU A 486 -9.93 -4.02 -14.49
CA LEU A 486 -8.82 -3.07 -14.54
C LEU A 486 -7.47 -3.74 -14.26
N TRP A 487 -7.45 -4.62 -13.26
CA TRP A 487 -6.26 -5.30 -12.75
C TRP A 487 -5.95 -6.65 -13.41
N ASP A 488 -6.75 -7.07 -14.40
CA ASP A 488 -6.44 -8.24 -15.24
C ASP A 488 -5.44 -7.88 -16.35
N ARG A 489 -5.15 -6.59 -16.54
CA ARG A 489 -4.18 -6.04 -17.50
C ARG A 489 -2.93 -5.51 -16.80
N SER A 490 -1.89 -5.23 -17.59
CA SER A 490 -0.69 -4.56 -17.11
C SER A 490 -1.04 -3.23 -16.40
N PRO A 491 -0.49 -2.94 -15.22
CA PRO A 491 -0.79 -1.72 -14.47
C PRO A 491 -0.55 -0.46 -15.30
N ARG A 492 -1.61 0.35 -15.47
CA ARG A 492 -1.56 1.67 -16.13
C ARG A 492 -2.63 2.57 -15.52
N ARG A 493 -2.29 3.85 -15.29
CA ARG A 493 -3.29 4.85 -14.88
C ARG A 493 -4.39 4.97 -15.94
N SER A 494 -5.61 5.22 -15.48
CA SER A 494 -6.69 5.67 -16.35
C SER A 494 -6.35 7.04 -16.95
N CYS A 495 -6.78 7.26 -18.20
CA CYS A 495 -6.65 8.56 -18.84
C CYS A 495 -7.79 9.48 -18.39
N CYS A 496 -7.47 10.76 -18.28
CA CYS A 496 -8.40 11.80 -17.87
C CYS A 496 -8.60 12.81 -19.00
N ARG A 497 -9.83 13.28 -19.19
CA ARG A 497 -10.18 14.28 -20.22
C ARG A 497 -11.10 15.32 -19.63
N ILE A 498 -10.81 16.60 -19.87
CA ILE A 498 -11.72 17.69 -19.49
C ILE A 498 -12.78 17.82 -20.60
N MET A 499 -14.02 17.53 -20.24
CA MET A 499 -15.16 17.59 -21.17
C MET A 499 -15.73 19.00 -21.27
N SER A 500 -15.82 19.70 -20.14
CA SER A 500 -16.20 21.12 -20.10
C SER A 500 -15.65 21.80 -18.85
N SER A 501 -15.36 23.09 -18.96
CA SER A 501 -14.79 23.87 -17.86
C SER A 501 -15.41 25.26 -17.79
N THR A 502 -16.49 25.38 -17.02
CA THR A 502 -17.18 26.66 -16.78
C THR A 502 -16.56 27.40 -15.59
N LYS A 503 -17.07 28.60 -15.25
CA LYS A 503 -16.64 29.32 -14.04
C LYS A 503 -16.93 28.57 -12.74
N LYS A 504 -18.04 27.83 -12.68
CA LYS A 504 -18.54 27.17 -11.45
C LYS A 504 -18.34 25.66 -11.42
N LYS A 505 -18.23 25.02 -12.58
CA LYS A 505 -18.22 23.56 -12.73
C LYS A 505 -17.17 23.11 -13.73
N ILE A 506 -16.41 22.08 -13.36
CA ILE A 506 -15.57 21.29 -14.28
C ILE A 506 -16.21 19.92 -14.46
N VAL A 507 -16.33 19.44 -15.70
CA VAL A 507 -16.77 18.07 -16.01
C VAL A 507 -15.58 17.31 -16.58
N VAL A 508 -15.31 16.15 -16.00
CA VAL A 508 -14.14 15.33 -16.29
C VAL A 508 -14.60 13.92 -16.65
N ASP A 509 -14.04 13.36 -17.71
CA ASP A 509 -14.14 11.94 -18.07
C ASP A 509 -12.86 11.22 -17.61
N VAL A 510 -13.03 10.09 -16.92
CA VAL A 510 -11.93 9.20 -16.52
C VAL A 510 -12.24 7.80 -17.03
N GLY A 511 -11.31 7.23 -17.80
CA GLY A 511 -11.52 5.89 -18.36
C GLY A 511 -10.27 5.32 -19.00
N HIS A 512 -10.47 4.33 -19.87
CA HIS A 512 -9.38 3.74 -20.63
C HIS A 512 -8.68 4.78 -21.50
N CYS A 513 -7.36 4.64 -21.56
CA CYS A 513 -6.55 5.37 -22.51
C CYS A 513 -6.82 4.85 -23.92
N ARG A 514 -7.04 5.77 -24.85
CA ARG A 514 -7.09 5.49 -26.29
C ARG A 514 -5.69 5.11 -26.77
N GLU A 515 -5.64 4.52 -27.95
CA GLU A 515 -4.36 4.23 -28.62
C GLU A 515 -3.56 5.53 -28.79
N GLY A 516 -2.28 5.50 -28.41
CA GLY A 516 -1.39 6.66 -28.43
C GLY A 516 -1.66 7.75 -27.40
N GLU A 517 -2.69 7.62 -26.54
CA GLU A 517 -3.03 8.69 -25.60
C GLU A 517 -2.02 8.83 -24.46
N VAL A 518 -1.53 10.05 -24.30
CA VAL A 518 -0.59 10.47 -23.25
C VAL A 518 -1.12 11.71 -22.53
N SER A 519 -0.76 11.86 -21.25
CA SER A 519 -1.08 13.07 -20.48
C SER A 519 -0.12 14.20 -20.85
N GLU A 520 -0.40 14.90 -21.94
CA GLU A 520 0.37 16.06 -22.39
C GLU A 520 -0.52 17.27 -22.69
N ILE A 521 0.10 18.44 -22.70
CA ILE A 521 -0.48 19.62 -23.33
C ILE A 521 0.12 19.71 -24.72
N THR A 522 -0.64 19.32 -25.74
CA THR A 522 -0.28 19.66 -27.11
C THR A 522 -0.33 21.18 -27.26
N SER A 523 0.83 21.76 -27.57
CA SER A 523 0.92 23.12 -28.11
C SER A 523 0.27 23.08 -29.50
N GLN A 524 -0.71 23.94 -29.73
CA GLN A 524 -1.13 24.30 -31.08
C GLN A 524 -0.35 25.52 -31.52
#